data_AF-A0A8S1C016-F1
#
_entry.id   AF-A0A8S1C016-F1
#
_cell.length_a   1.000
_cell.length_b   1.000
_cell.length_c   1.000
_cell.angle_alpha   90.00
_cell.angle_beta   90.00
_cell.angle_gamma   90.00
#
_symmetry.space_group_name_H-M   'P 1'
#
loop_
_entity.id
_entity.type
_entity.pdbx_description
1 polymer ?
#
loop_
_entity_poly.entity_id
_entity_poly.type
_entity_poly.pdbx_seq_one_letter_code
_entity_poly.pdbx_strand_id
1 'polypeptide(L)'
;MFRRFGEYVDNNQQRNWGYPDRGYGHQQPGGVGFDGHYFNTRLRGGVGAGGVGGNFYGNRYDDPQHPTPFPQPGILAGWRPDLQGRQRPDSINLINDRDVYVSTPFGQIQGFKVHLYDNPNPLSYYRPGQSPVDRIQGNCSVFLGIPYAQPPVREGRFKPPRAHKGWQLLQAVDFGPACPQPLNNIGATKGIRDVDEDCLYLNVYSPHTQSGLAQPFPVMVYIHGGDYQKGASNLFPAHVLASFYEVVVVTINYRLGALGFLSTGDENSPGNYGVLDQAMALRWVHENIEFFNGDRNLITLFGPGAGAASAGLLMVAPRTRQLVSRVIAQSGSALADWAIIEDVYRVQNTSRVFSRLLGCNIDSSWNIVSCLKQRHFHELGNAEFPPDVGTFPWAPVLDKGFKVAEDSWFDGWKEKDWRMFQEMPEKSIKKGDFNHGLSYLSGITHDEAAFFIHNNESLAPDYEVDEKFFDQKIREFVFKYNYTLNPEGVYDAIKYMYTYWPDPHNVTHIREQYINFLSDFFYRAPSDKMAKLLVEKNIPVFLYHLNTSVEALRAPYWRRVPHDTEYFFLTGAPFMDHGQFVHDYTCIA
;
A
#
# COMPACT_ATOMS: atom_id res chain seq x y z
N MET A 1 24.61 -12.10 -14.01
CA MET A 1 23.94 -11.62 -12.79
C MET A 1 24.20 -12.50 -11.54
N PHE A 2 24.76 -13.71 -11.68
CA PHE A 2 25.07 -14.63 -10.56
C PHE A 2 26.56 -14.75 -10.15
N ARG A 3 27.40 -13.74 -10.37
CA ARG A 3 28.86 -13.84 -10.10
C ARG A 3 29.37 -13.14 -8.83
N ARG A 4 28.49 -12.73 -7.90
CA ARG A 4 28.88 -12.09 -6.63
C ARG A 4 27.91 -12.42 -5.47
N PHE A 5 27.62 -13.70 -5.26
CA PHE A 5 26.82 -14.15 -4.11
C PHE A 5 27.64 -14.95 -3.08
N GLY A 6 28.98 -14.82 -3.08
CA GLY A 6 29.87 -15.68 -2.30
C GLY A 6 30.86 -14.99 -1.35
N GLU A 7 30.77 -13.69 -1.11
CA GLU A 7 31.65 -13.02 -0.14
C GLU A 7 30.83 -12.09 0.75
N TYR A 8 31.13 -12.13 2.06
CA TYR A 8 30.55 -11.36 3.17
C TYR A 8 29.36 -11.96 3.93
N VAL A 9 29.54 -13.19 4.41
CA VAL A 9 29.04 -13.59 5.73
C VAL A 9 30.25 -13.94 6.60
N ASP A 10 31.08 -12.95 6.89
CA ASP A 10 31.94 -12.95 8.07
C ASP A 10 32.66 -11.60 8.21
N ASN A 11 32.78 -11.14 9.46
CA ASN A 11 33.38 -9.88 9.92
C ASN A 11 32.51 -8.62 9.83
N ASN A 12 31.58 -8.49 10.77
CA ASN A 12 31.25 -7.18 11.33
C ASN A 12 31.62 -7.13 12.81
N GLN A 13 32.71 -6.43 13.11
CA GLN A 13 32.95 -5.88 14.44
C GLN A 13 31.88 -4.82 14.71
N GLN A 14 30.83 -5.21 15.43
CA GLN A 14 29.89 -4.26 16.01
C GLN A 14 30.61 -3.43 17.08
N ARG A 15 30.81 -2.14 16.83
CA ARG A 15 31.08 -1.18 17.91
C ARG A 15 29.76 -0.82 18.57
N ASN A 16 29.45 -1.51 19.66
CA ASN A 16 28.35 -1.16 20.56
C ASN A 16 28.66 0.15 21.27
N TRP A 17 27.80 1.16 21.08
CA TRP A 17 27.69 2.28 22.01
C TRP A 17 26.73 1.88 23.13
N GLY A 18 27.28 1.55 24.30
CA GLY A 18 26.51 1.20 25.48
C GLY A 18 25.88 2.42 26.14
N TYR A 19 24.59 2.33 26.47
CA TYR A 19 23.94 3.15 27.50
C TYR A 19 23.85 2.32 28.80
N PRO A 20 23.98 2.94 29.98
CA PRO A 20 24.20 2.21 31.22
C PRO A 20 22.92 1.66 31.85
N ASP A 21 23.05 0.45 32.38
CA ASP A 21 22.09 -0.30 33.18
C ASP A 21 21.46 0.49 34.33
N ARG A 22 20.14 0.33 34.51
CA ARG A 22 19.47 0.50 35.81
C ARG A 22 18.45 -0.62 36.06
N GLY A 23 18.92 -1.62 36.81
CA GLY A 23 18.25 -2.32 37.90
C GLY A 23 16.78 -2.75 37.77
N TYR A 24 16.56 -4.01 37.42
CA TYR A 24 15.33 -4.72 37.75
C TYR A 24 15.39 -5.24 39.20
N GLY A 25 14.44 -4.82 40.02
CA GLY A 25 14.22 -5.34 41.37
C GLY A 25 13.55 -6.70 41.33
N HIS A 26 14.15 -7.65 42.05
CA HIS A 26 13.59 -8.96 42.39
C HIS A 26 12.27 -8.87 43.16
N GLN A 27 11.27 -9.68 42.77
CA GLN A 27 10.34 -10.30 43.74
C GLN A 27 10.13 -11.78 43.36
N GLN A 28 10.28 -12.63 44.38
CA GLN A 28 10.23 -14.10 44.35
C GLN A 28 8.79 -14.65 44.56
N PRO A 29 8.56 -15.96 44.33
CA PRO A 29 7.25 -16.55 44.07
C PRO A 29 6.55 -17.11 45.33
N GLY A 30 5.21 -17.05 45.34
CA GLY A 30 4.36 -17.79 46.28
C GLY A 30 3.52 -18.81 45.52
N GLY A 31 3.61 -20.09 45.90
CA GLY A 31 2.96 -21.20 45.21
C GLY A 31 1.82 -21.88 45.95
N VAL A 32 1.41 -22.98 45.31
CA VAL A 32 0.72 -24.20 45.78
C VAL A 32 -0.82 -24.22 45.76
N GLY A 33 -1.37 -25.21 45.04
CA GLY A 33 -2.70 -25.77 45.30
C GLY A 33 -3.38 -26.46 44.12
N PHE A 34 -2.92 -27.66 43.74
CA PHE A 34 -3.72 -28.62 42.94
C PHE A 34 -4.86 -29.20 43.80
N ASP A 35 -6.02 -29.45 43.20
CA ASP A 35 -6.71 -30.75 43.26
C ASP A 35 -7.93 -30.77 42.33
N GLY A 36 -8.04 -31.84 41.54
CA GLY A 36 -9.21 -32.14 40.72
C GLY A 36 -9.97 -33.34 41.28
N HIS A 37 -11.27 -33.43 41.01
CA HIS A 37 -11.99 -34.71 41.00
C HIS A 37 -13.22 -34.67 40.08
N TYR A 38 -13.29 -35.68 39.22
CA TYR A 38 -14.43 -36.13 38.42
C TYR A 38 -15.55 -36.72 39.31
N PHE A 39 -16.83 -36.52 38.98
CA PHE A 39 -17.79 -37.56 38.51
C PHE A 39 -19.28 -37.13 38.64
N ASN A 40 -19.89 -37.08 37.45
CA ASN A 40 -21.25 -37.39 37.00
C ASN A 40 -22.28 -38.04 37.97
N THR A 41 -23.55 -37.58 37.96
CA THR A 41 -24.77 -38.42 37.97
C THR A 41 -26.07 -37.64 37.63
N ARG A 42 -26.70 -38.01 36.49
CA ARG A 42 -28.14 -38.32 36.19
C ARG A 42 -29.22 -37.91 37.25
N LEU A 43 -30.47 -37.45 36.97
CA LEU A 43 -31.45 -37.65 35.88
C LEU A 43 -32.74 -36.78 36.12
N ARG A 44 -33.49 -36.50 35.02
CA ARG A 44 -34.95 -36.23 34.85
C ARG A 44 -35.61 -34.87 35.21
N GLY A 45 -36.20 -34.24 34.18
CA GLY A 45 -37.66 -34.03 34.09
C GLY A 45 -38.22 -32.60 33.91
N GLY A 46 -38.76 -32.30 32.72
CA GLY A 46 -40.09 -31.67 32.55
C GLY A 46 -40.28 -30.14 32.67
N VAL A 47 -40.39 -29.49 31.51
CA VAL A 47 -41.33 -28.42 31.07
C VAL A 47 -42.04 -27.55 32.13
N GLY A 48 -41.93 -26.22 32.01
CA GLY A 48 -42.89 -25.28 32.60
C GLY A 48 -42.44 -23.81 32.60
N ALA A 49 -43.24 -22.94 31.99
CA ALA A 49 -42.99 -21.52 31.81
C ALA A 49 -43.11 -20.69 33.11
N GLY A 50 -42.42 -19.53 33.14
CA GLY A 50 -42.84 -18.38 33.95
C GLY A 50 -41.77 -17.76 34.86
N GLY A 51 -41.25 -16.60 34.47
CA GLY A 51 -41.22 -15.43 35.35
C GLY A 51 -40.00 -15.17 36.26
N VAL A 52 -39.12 -14.30 35.77
CA VAL A 52 -38.46 -13.14 36.44
C VAL A 52 -37.47 -13.37 37.61
N GLY A 53 -36.22 -12.94 37.37
CA GLY A 53 -35.45 -12.11 38.33
C GLY A 53 -33.99 -12.50 38.56
N GLY A 54 -33.03 -11.83 37.89
CA GLY A 54 -31.60 -11.96 38.24
C GLY A 54 -30.59 -11.40 37.23
N ASN A 55 -30.43 -10.08 37.22
CA ASN A 55 -29.30 -9.24 36.76
C ASN A 55 -28.12 -9.89 35.99
N PHE A 56 -28.02 -9.56 34.70
CA PHE A 56 -26.75 -9.42 33.98
C PHE A 56 -26.69 -8.01 33.38
N TYR A 57 -25.66 -7.24 33.74
CA TYR A 57 -25.34 -5.94 33.14
C TYR A 57 -24.86 -6.17 31.71
N GLY A 58 -25.78 -6.03 30.74
CA GLY A 58 -25.50 -5.99 29.31
C GLY A 58 -25.50 -4.55 28.81
N ASN A 59 -24.43 -4.18 28.10
CA ASN A 59 -24.24 -2.89 27.44
C ASN A 59 -25.40 -2.53 26.50
N ARG A 60 -26.00 -1.35 26.72
CA ARG A 60 -27.00 -0.73 25.84
C ARG A 60 -26.35 -0.29 24.54
N TYR A 61 -26.72 -0.94 23.44
CA TYR A 61 -26.82 -0.31 22.13
C TYR A 61 -28.31 -0.32 21.73
N ASP A 62 -28.70 0.76 21.05
CA ASP A 62 -29.98 1.04 20.38
C ASP A 62 -31.18 1.43 21.28
N ASP A 63 -31.40 2.75 21.39
CA ASP A 63 -32.68 3.35 21.78
C ASP A 63 -33.59 3.45 20.54
N PRO A 64 -34.74 2.73 20.49
CA PRO A 64 -35.65 2.76 19.36
C PRO A 64 -36.45 4.07 19.21
N GLN A 65 -36.36 5.01 20.15
CA GLN A 65 -37.16 6.24 20.12
C GLN A 65 -36.47 7.41 19.42
N HIS A 66 -35.19 7.29 19.07
CA HIS A 66 -34.43 8.33 18.36
C HIS A 66 -33.56 7.67 17.28
N PRO A 67 -34.06 7.48 16.04
CA PRO A 67 -33.20 7.08 14.95
C PRO A 67 -32.18 8.20 14.72
N THR A 68 -30.91 7.95 15.04
CA THR A 68 -29.82 8.78 14.52
C THR A 68 -29.85 8.62 12.99
N PRO A 69 -30.06 9.71 12.22
CA PRO A 69 -30.08 9.60 10.78
C PRO A 69 -28.69 9.17 10.32
N PHE A 70 -28.62 8.05 9.61
CA PHE A 70 -27.46 7.74 8.78
C PHE A 70 -27.15 8.98 7.92
N PRO A 71 -25.93 9.54 7.97
CA PRO A 71 -25.62 10.69 7.15
C PRO A 71 -25.71 10.28 5.68
N GLN A 72 -26.60 10.93 4.94
CA GLN A 72 -26.61 10.85 3.49
C GLN A 72 -25.30 11.43 2.93
N PRO A 73 -24.83 10.97 1.76
CA PRO A 73 -23.66 11.56 1.11
C PRO A 73 -23.83 13.08 0.97
N GLY A 74 -22.89 13.85 1.50
CA GLY A 74 -22.95 15.33 1.48
C GLY A 74 -23.63 16.01 2.67
N ILE A 75 -24.05 15.28 3.73
CA ILE A 75 -24.45 15.94 4.99
C ILE A 75 -23.21 16.23 5.84
N LEU A 76 -22.81 17.50 5.83
CA LEU A 76 -21.75 18.16 6.61
C LEU A 76 -21.89 18.09 8.15
N ALA A 77 -22.53 17.08 8.75
CA ALA A 77 -22.88 17.12 10.17
C ALA A 77 -22.54 15.81 10.90
N GLY A 78 -21.32 15.71 11.46
CA GLY A 78 -21.02 14.66 12.43
C GLY A 78 -19.55 14.52 12.78
N TRP A 79 -19.31 13.95 13.97
CA TRP A 79 -18.04 13.32 14.30
C TRP A 79 -17.71 12.24 13.26
N ARG A 80 -16.42 12.06 12.95
CA ARG A 80 -15.94 11.08 11.95
C ARG A 80 -15.24 9.92 12.63
N PRO A 81 -15.93 8.80 12.94
CA PRO A 81 -15.32 7.71 13.68
C PRO A 81 -14.14 7.06 12.96
N ASP A 82 -14.16 7.09 11.63
CA ASP A 82 -13.11 6.58 10.75
C ASP A 82 -11.81 7.39 10.82
N LEU A 83 -11.86 8.66 11.26
CA LEU A 83 -10.68 9.53 11.39
C LEU A 83 -10.39 9.97 12.84
N GLN A 84 -11.41 9.96 13.70
CA GLN A 84 -11.35 10.50 15.06
C GLN A 84 -11.72 9.47 16.12
N GLY A 85 -12.13 8.25 15.74
CA GLY A 85 -12.42 7.17 16.69
C GLY A 85 -13.73 7.37 17.43
N ARG A 86 -13.78 7.04 18.72
CA ARG A 86 -15.02 7.21 19.48
C ARG A 86 -15.25 8.68 19.84
N GLN A 87 -16.46 9.19 19.61
CA GLN A 87 -16.81 10.58 19.92
C GLN A 87 -16.61 10.92 21.40
N ARG A 88 -15.93 12.04 21.68
CA ARG A 88 -15.68 12.57 23.02
C ARG A 88 -16.66 13.70 23.37
N PRO A 89 -17.08 13.88 24.65
CA PRO A 89 -18.13 14.84 25.02
C PRO A 89 -17.83 16.31 24.68
N ASP A 90 -16.56 16.71 24.75
CA ASP A 90 -16.08 18.06 24.46
C ASP A 90 -16.14 18.42 22.96
N SER A 91 -16.17 17.41 22.09
CA SER A 91 -16.22 17.59 20.63
C SER A 91 -17.47 18.34 20.14
N ILE A 92 -18.57 18.30 20.89
CA ILE A 92 -19.85 18.95 20.54
C ILE A 92 -19.68 20.47 20.41
N ASN A 93 -18.77 21.07 21.18
CA ASN A 93 -18.52 22.51 21.17
C ASN A 93 -17.64 22.97 20.00
N LEU A 94 -17.02 22.03 19.26
CA LEU A 94 -16.06 22.33 18.19
C LEU A 94 -16.71 22.43 16.80
N ILE A 95 -18.02 22.15 16.70
CA ILE A 95 -18.76 22.10 15.43
C ILE A 95 -18.69 23.43 14.66
N ASN A 96 -18.67 24.56 15.38
CA ASN A 96 -18.69 25.90 14.78
C ASN A 96 -17.35 26.35 14.17
N ASP A 97 -16.24 25.68 14.48
CA ASP A 97 -14.89 26.01 13.96
C ASP A 97 -14.31 24.86 13.12
N ARG A 98 -15.18 24.02 12.57
CA ARG A 98 -14.80 22.82 11.82
C ARG A 98 -14.32 23.13 10.40
N ASP A 99 -15.05 23.96 9.67
CA ASP A 99 -14.85 24.09 8.23
C ASP A 99 -13.57 24.85 7.89
N VAL A 100 -12.87 24.36 6.87
CA VAL A 100 -11.62 24.94 6.38
C VAL A 100 -11.75 25.18 4.89
N TYR A 101 -11.43 26.39 4.43
CA TYR A 101 -11.50 26.75 3.02
C TYR A 101 -10.10 27.04 2.47
N VAL A 102 -9.81 26.47 1.29
CA VAL A 102 -8.57 26.72 0.54
C VAL A 102 -8.95 27.09 -0.89
N SER A 103 -8.34 28.14 -1.42
CA SER A 103 -8.55 28.58 -2.80
C SER A 103 -7.36 28.17 -3.66
N THR A 104 -7.62 27.37 -4.70
CA THR A 104 -6.63 26.91 -5.67
C THR A 104 -6.92 27.49 -7.06
N PRO A 105 -6.00 27.40 -8.04
CA PRO A 105 -6.27 27.75 -9.43
C PRO A 105 -7.43 26.96 -10.05
N PHE A 106 -7.76 25.79 -9.51
CA PHE A 106 -8.90 24.98 -9.95
C PHE A 106 -10.23 25.42 -9.34
N GLY A 107 -10.25 26.23 -8.28
CA GLY A 107 -11.45 26.60 -7.57
C GLY A 107 -11.29 26.57 -6.05
N GLN A 108 -12.37 26.91 -5.34
CA GLN A 108 -12.42 26.85 -3.88
C GLN A 108 -12.68 25.41 -3.41
N ILE A 109 -12.01 24.99 -2.34
CA ILE A 109 -12.14 23.68 -1.73
C ILE A 109 -12.53 23.87 -0.26
N GLN A 110 -13.62 23.21 0.15
CA GLN A 110 -14.06 23.12 1.53
C GLN A 110 -13.63 21.76 2.10
N GLY A 111 -12.75 21.78 3.08
CA GLY A 111 -12.40 20.64 3.93
C GLY A 111 -12.88 20.87 5.36
N PHE A 112 -12.29 20.14 6.31
CA PHE A 112 -12.68 20.19 7.71
C PHE A 112 -11.50 19.92 8.65
N LYS A 113 -11.58 20.40 9.89
CA LYS A 113 -10.65 20.07 10.95
C LYS A 113 -10.97 18.73 11.57
N VAL A 114 -9.91 17.96 11.82
CA VAL A 114 -9.90 16.72 12.59
C VAL A 114 -9.15 17.01 13.89
N HIS A 115 -9.78 16.70 15.02
CA HIS A 115 -9.20 16.86 16.35
C HIS A 115 -8.67 15.52 16.84
N LEU A 116 -7.39 15.50 17.22
CA LEU A 116 -6.70 14.30 17.67
C LEU A 116 -6.63 14.30 19.18
N TYR A 117 -7.15 13.25 19.81
CA TYR A 117 -7.08 13.02 21.25
C TYR A 117 -5.94 12.05 21.61
N ASP A 118 -5.45 11.33 20.61
CA ASP A 118 -4.34 10.40 20.74
C ASP A 118 -3.01 11.12 20.52
N ASN A 119 -1.99 10.76 21.29
CA ASN A 119 -0.66 11.32 21.20
C ASN A 119 0.37 10.21 20.89
N PRO A 120 0.88 10.14 19.64
CA PRO A 120 1.87 9.14 19.24
C PRO A 120 3.29 9.46 19.76
N ASN A 121 3.48 10.53 20.54
CA ASN A 121 4.78 10.89 21.07
C ASN A 121 5.25 9.84 22.08
N PRO A 122 6.31 9.06 21.79
CA PRO A 122 6.79 8.03 22.70
C PRO A 122 7.34 8.60 24.02
N LEU A 123 7.76 9.87 24.05
CA LEU A 123 8.22 10.56 25.25
C LEU A 123 7.09 11.05 26.15
N SER A 124 5.84 11.04 25.69
CA SER A 124 4.70 11.44 26.50
C SER A 124 4.33 10.41 27.57
N TYR A 125 4.83 9.17 27.44
CA TYR A 125 4.40 8.00 28.20
C TYR A 125 2.88 7.73 28.15
N TYR A 126 2.15 8.43 27.27
CA TYR A 126 0.73 8.26 27.08
C TYR A 126 0.45 6.89 26.45
N ARG A 127 -0.50 6.17 27.03
CA ARG A 127 -1.07 4.95 26.46
C ARG A 127 -2.58 5.13 26.32
N PRO A 128 -3.13 5.01 25.10
CA PRO A 128 -4.57 5.00 24.90
C PRO A 128 -5.24 3.97 25.82
N GLY A 129 -6.36 4.33 26.44
CA GLY A 129 -7.12 3.46 27.33
C GLY A 129 -6.60 3.30 28.77
N GLN A 130 -5.37 3.77 29.09
CA GLN A 130 -4.86 3.77 30.47
C GLN A 130 -5.08 5.11 31.20
N SER A 131 -5.14 6.21 30.46
CA SER A 131 -5.43 7.55 31.00
C SER A 131 -6.65 8.14 30.31
N PRO A 132 -7.63 8.68 31.04
CA PRO A 132 -8.73 9.45 30.45
C PRO A 132 -8.18 10.80 30.00
N VAL A 133 -7.67 10.86 28.77
CA VAL A 133 -7.26 12.12 28.16
C VAL A 133 -8.44 12.64 27.34
N ASP A 134 -9.27 13.45 28.00
CA ASP A 134 -10.39 14.18 27.38
C ASP A 134 -9.93 15.53 26.80
N ARG A 135 -8.66 15.65 26.39
CA ARG A 135 -8.10 16.90 25.86
C ARG A 135 -7.48 16.67 24.48
N ILE A 136 -7.78 17.57 23.56
CA ILE A 136 -7.18 17.63 22.23
C ILE A 136 -5.66 17.72 22.35
N GLN A 137 -4.96 16.81 21.70
CA GLN A 137 -3.51 16.69 21.61
C GLN A 137 -2.95 17.27 20.30
N GLY A 138 -3.76 17.30 19.24
CA GLY A 138 -3.37 17.81 17.93
C GLY A 138 -4.57 18.16 17.06
N ASN A 139 -4.32 18.92 16.00
CA ASN A 139 -5.31 19.31 15.00
C ASN A 139 -4.76 19.07 13.60
N CYS A 140 -5.62 18.66 12.68
CA CYS A 140 -5.27 18.48 11.27
C CYS A 140 -6.37 19.06 10.38
N SER A 141 -6.00 19.83 9.37
CA SER A 141 -6.91 20.26 8.30
C SER A 141 -6.94 19.19 7.21
N VAL A 142 -8.12 18.63 6.95
CA VAL A 142 -8.30 17.46 6.08
C VAL A 142 -9.20 17.81 4.90
N PHE A 143 -8.77 17.39 3.71
CA PHE A 143 -9.49 17.55 2.45
C PHE A 143 -9.49 16.20 1.74
N LEU A 144 -10.66 15.60 1.54
CA LEU A 144 -10.82 14.26 0.99
C LEU A 144 -11.47 14.31 -0.39
N GLY A 145 -11.09 13.41 -1.29
CA GLY A 145 -11.77 13.27 -2.58
C GLY A 145 -11.57 14.44 -3.54
N ILE A 146 -10.37 15.04 -3.58
CA ILE A 146 -10.05 16.10 -4.55
C ILE A 146 -9.70 15.47 -5.91
N PRO A 147 -10.44 15.76 -7.00
CA PRO A 147 -10.11 15.22 -8.32
C PRO A 147 -8.87 15.91 -8.87
N TYR A 148 -7.80 15.14 -9.07
CA TYR A 148 -6.56 15.65 -9.69
C TYR A 148 -6.55 15.51 -11.21
N ALA A 149 -7.44 14.68 -11.75
CA ALA A 149 -7.61 14.44 -13.18
C ALA A 149 -9.09 14.34 -13.56
N GLN A 150 -9.37 14.36 -14.86
CA GLN A 150 -10.69 14.05 -15.41
C GLN A 150 -11.00 12.54 -15.24
N PRO A 151 -12.28 12.17 -15.08
CA PRO A 151 -12.69 10.79 -14.99
C PRO A 151 -12.20 9.97 -16.20
N PRO A 152 -11.48 8.85 -16.02
CA PRO A 152 -10.94 8.04 -17.11
C PRO A 152 -11.99 7.08 -17.70
N VAL A 153 -13.24 7.52 -17.78
CA VAL A 153 -14.38 6.71 -18.23
C VAL A 153 -14.60 6.82 -19.74
N ARG A 154 -15.23 5.81 -20.35
CA ARG A 154 -15.60 5.80 -21.78
C ARG A 154 -14.39 6.06 -22.70
N GLU A 155 -14.32 7.24 -23.31
CA GLU A 155 -13.18 7.63 -24.15
C GLU A 155 -11.91 7.92 -23.34
N GLY A 156 -12.00 8.21 -22.05
CA GLY A 156 -10.83 8.29 -21.17
C GLY A 156 -10.23 6.92 -20.81
N ARG A 157 -10.96 5.82 -21.06
CA ARG A 157 -10.50 4.47 -20.74
C ARG A 157 -9.34 4.09 -21.65
N PHE A 158 -8.30 3.50 -21.06
CA PHE A 158 -7.04 3.13 -21.73
C PHE A 158 -6.36 4.32 -22.44
N LYS A 159 -6.48 5.53 -21.85
CA LYS A 159 -5.76 6.73 -22.28
C LYS A 159 -5.04 7.40 -21.10
N PRO A 160 -3.99 8.21 -21.35
CA PRO A 160 -3.35 9.03 -20.33
C PRO A 160 -4.37 9.94 -19.60
N PRO A 161 -4.20 10.20 -18.29
CA PRO A 161 -5.06 11.10 -17.56
C PRO A 161 -4.98 12.53 -18.11
N ARG A 162 -6.07 13.29 -17.96
CA ARG A 162 -6.13 14.70 -18.35
C ARG A 162 -6.38 15.57 -17.13
N ALA A 163 -5.85 16.78 -17.13
CA ALA A 163 -6.10 17.74 -16.06
C ALA A 163 -7.60 18.05 -15.92
N HIS A 164 -8.08 18.09 -14.68
CA HIS A 164 -9.44 18.50 -14.36
C HIS A 164 -9.67 19.96 -14.80
N LYS A 165 -10.90 20.33 -15.18
CA LYS A 165 -11.21 21.70 -15.66
C LYS A 165 -11.36 22.73 -14.53
N GLY A 166 -11.35 22.26 -13.29
CA GLY A 166 -11.69 23.05 -12.11
C GLY A 166 -13.18 22.98 -11.75
N TRP A 167 -13.52 23.71 -10.69
CA TRP A 167 -14.83 23.79 -10.05
C TRP A 167 -15.02 25.20 -9.47
N GLN A 168 -16.25 25.57 -9.12
CA GLN A 168 -16.48 26.80 -8.37
C GLN A 168 -16.19 26.58 -6.88
N LEU A 169 -16.85 25.58 -6.30
CA LEU A 169 -16.67 25.10 -4.94
C LEU A 169 -16.69 23.56 -4.96
N LEU A 170 -15.71 22.94 -4.32
CA LEU A 170 -15.65 21.50 -4.10
C LEU A 170 -15.78 21.19 -2.61
N GLN A 171 -16.72 20.31 -2.26
CA GLN A 171 -16.85 19.77 -0.91
C GLN A 171 -15.95 18.54 -0.76
N ALA A 172 -14.72 18.78 -0.29
CA ALA A 172 -13.71 17.76 -0.09
C ALA A 172 -13.83 17.15 1.32
N VAL A 173 -15.00 16.60 1.64
CA VAL A 173 -15.34 16.11 2.99
C VAL A 173 -15.44 14.59 3.09
N ASP A 174 -15.56 13.91 1.95
CA ASP A 174 -15.65 12.45 1.85
C ASP A 174 -14.60 11.92 0.88
N PHE A 175 -14.15 10.68 1.12
CA PHE A 175 -13.22 10.03 0.19
C PHE A 175 -13.88 9.85 -1.17
N GLY A 176 -13.12 10.07 -2.24
CA GLY A 176 -13.51 9.60 -3.57
C GLY A 176 -13.52 8.06 -3.61
N PRO A 177 -14.29 7.45 -4.52
CA PRO A 177 -14.34 6.00 -4.66
C PRO A 177 -12.95 5.42 -5.00
N ALA A 178 -12.68 4.21 -4.53
CA ALA A 178 -11.49 3.46 -4.91
C ALA A 178 -11.58 3.01 -6.38
N CYS A 179 -10.42 2.71 -6.98
CA CYS A 179 -10.40 2.19 -8.35
C CYS A 179 -10.89 0.73 -8.41
N PRO A 180 -11.44 0.27 -9.56
CA PRO A 180 -11.96 -1.09 -9.70
C PRO A 180 -10.89 -2.15 -9.48
N GLN A 181 -11.21 -3.12 -8.64
CA GLN A 181 -10.30 -4.17 -8.17
C GLN A 181 -11.09 -5.41 -7.73
N PRO A 182 -10.43 -6.56 -7.45
CA PRO A 182 -11.14 -7.79 -7.10
C PRO A 182 -12.04 -7.70 -5.87
N LEU A 183 -13.19 -8.39 -5.93
CA LEU A 183 -14.25 -8.33 -4.92
C LEU A 183 -13.81 -8.76 -3.52
N ASN A 184 -12.85 -9.69 -3.42
CA ASN A 184 -12.27 -10.14 -2.16
C ASN A 184 -11.45 -9.06 -1.43
N ASN A 185 -11.10 -7.98 -2.13
CA ASN A 185 -10.33 -6.85 -1.60
C ASN A 185 -11.18 -5.62 -1.26
N ILE A 186 -12.50 -5.70 -1.44
CA ILE A 186 -13.42 -4.59 -1.16
C ILE A 186 -14.46 -4.99 -0.12
N GLY A 187 -15.09 -3.98 0.48
CA GLY A 187 -16.10 -4.15 1.52
C GLY A 187 -15.81 -3.30 2.76
N ALA A 188 -16.85 -3.10 3.58
CA ALA A 188 -16.73 -2.29 4.80
C ALA A 188 -15.71 -2.85 5.80
N THR A 189 -15.58 -4.18 5.88
CA THR A 189 -14.59 -4.88 6.71
C THR A 189 -13.18 -4.82 6.14
N LYS A 190 -13.00 -4.29 4.94
CA LYS A 190 -11.72 -4.09 4.23
C LYS A 190 -11.33 -2.62 4.08
N GLY A 191 -12.20 -1.70 4.51
CA GLY A 191 -11.96 -0.26 4.42
C GLY A 191 -12.28 0.36 3.07
N ILE A 192 -12.66 -0.43 2.07
CA ILE A 192 -13.02 0.05 0.72
C ILE A 192 -14.52 -0.14 0.54
N ARG A 193 -15.30 0.91 0.79
CA ARG A 193 -16.78 0.86 0.72
C ARG A 193 -17.31 1.10 -0.68
N ASP A 194 -16.68 2.04 -1.40
CA ASP A 194 -17.14 2.53 -2.69
C ASP A 194 -16.05 2.35 -3.75
N VAL A 195 -16.46 1.92 -4.93
CA VAL A 195 -15.58 1.64 -6.07
C VAL A 195 -16.23 2.16 -7.35
N ASP A 196 -15.48 2.89 -8.15
CA ASP A 196 -15.93 3.42 -9.44
C ASP A 196 -14.75 3.53 -10.43
N GLU A 197 -15.01 3.61 -11.73
CA GLU A 197 -13.98 3.92 -12.72
C GLU A 197 -13.57 5.40 -12.69
N ASP A 198 -14.48 6.29 -12.30
CA ASP A 198 -14.14 7.64 -11.87
C ASP A 198 -13.49 7.57 -10.50
N CYS A 199 -12.18 7.31 -10.43
CA CYS A 199 -11.45 7.09 -9.18
C CYS A 199 -10.19 7.97 -9.02
N LEU A 200 -9.93 8.93 -9.91
CA LEU A 200 -8.69 9.73 -9.92
C LEU A 200 -8.75 10.90 -8.92
N TYR A 201 -8.80 10.53 -7.65
CA TYR A 201 -8.87 11.43 -6.51
C TYR A 201 -7.64 11.33 -5.62
N LEU A 202 -7.35 12.43 -4.93
CA LEU A 202 -6.36 12.50 -3.86
C LEU A 202 -6.95 13.13 -2.60
N ASN A 203 -6.28 12.89 -1.48
CA ASN A 203 -6.63 13.46 -0.18
C ASN A 203 -5.44 14.25 0.35
N VAL A 204 -5.67 15.40 0.97
CA VAL A 204 -4.65 16.27 1.56
C VAL A 204 -4.89 16.39 3.05
N TYR A 205 -3.85 16.11 3.83
CA TYR A 205 -3.80 16.26 5.27
C TYR A 205 -2.71 17.29 5.60
N SER A 206 -3.11 18.44 6.13
CA SER A 206 -2.20 19.52 6.48
C SER A 206 -2.24 19.77 8.00
N PRO A 207 -1.12 20.09 8.67
CA PRO A 207 -1.15 20.45 10.09
C PRO A 207 -2.11 21.62 10.34
N HIS A 208 -1.98 22.69 9.55
CA HIS A 208 -2.96 23.77 9.47
C HIS A 208 -2.79 24.58 8.19
N THR A 209 -3.89 25.20 7.73
CA THR A 209 -3.95 26.00 6.49
C THR A 209 -3.99 27.52 6.73
N GLN A 210 -3.80 27.97 7.98
CA GLN A 210 -3.79 29.39 8.33
C GLN A 210 -2.60 30.12 7.71
N SER A 211 -2.79 31.41 7.39
CA SER A 211 -1.73 32.28 6.87
C SER A 211 -0.71 32.65 7.95
N GLY A 212 0.49 33.09 7.53
CA GLY A 212 1.52 33.61 8.44
C GLY A 212 2.55 32.58 8.91
N LEU A 213 2.63 31.42 8.25
CA LEU A 213 3.71 30.46 8.47
C LEU A 213 5.07 31.06 8.09
N ALA A 214 6.05 30.87 8.97
CA ALA A 214 7.42 31.30 8.71
C ALA A 214 8.08 30.47 7.59
N GLN A 215 7.74 29.18 7.49
CA GLN A 215 8.20 28.28 6.44
C GLN A 215 7.08 27.28 6.07
N PRO A 216 6.96 26.90 4.79
CA PRO A 216 6.05 25.84 4.37
C PRO A 216 6.49 24.47 4.89
N PHE A 217 5.53 23.56 5.07
CA PHE A 217 5.78 22.21 5.59
C PHE A 217 6.34 21.28 4.50
N PRO A 218 7.24 20.33 4.83
CA PRO A 218 7.61 19.26 3.90
C PRO A 218 6.38 18.47 3.44
N VAL A 219 6.42 17.98 2.20
CA VAL A 219 5.30 17.25 1.59
C VAL A 219 5.65 15.78 1.45
N MET A 220 4.78 14.90 1.95
CA MET A 220 4.89 13.46 1.78
C MET A 220 3.73 12.93 0.93
N VAL A 221 4.01 12.33 -0.22
CA VAL A 221 3.01 11.74 -1.11
C VAL A 221 3.02 10.23 -0.96
N TYR A 222 1.97 9.69 -0.37
CA TYR A 222 1.75 8.27 -0.18
C TYR A 222 1.18 7.63 -1.45
N ILE A 223 1.88 6.63 -1.96
CA ILE A 223 1.44 5.78 -3.07
C ILE A 223 1.18 4.40 -2.47
N HIS A 224 -0.08 3.95 -2.51
CA HIS A 224 -0.42 2.64 -1.94
C HIS A 224 0.17 1.49 -2.76
N GLY A 225 0.44 0.37 -2.07
CA GLY A 225 0.86 -0.91 -2.66
C GLY A 225 -0.30 -1.71 -3.26
N GLY A 226 -0.21 -3.04 -3.20
CA GLY A 226 -1.24 -3.97 -3.69
C GLY A 226 -0.97 -4.50 -5.12
N ASP A 227 0.29 -4.77 -5.45
CA ASP A 227 0.74 -5.42 -6.70
C ASP A 227 0.21 -4.80 -8.00
N TYR A 228 -0.09 -3.49 -7.98
CA TYR A 228 -0.76 -2.78 -9.07
C TYR A 228 -2.19 -3.27 -9.39
N GLN A 229 -2.78 -4.12 -8.56
CA GLN A 229 -4.08 -4.76 -8.78
C GLN A 229 -5.16 -4.33 -7.78
N LYS A 230 -4.75 -3.96 -6.56
CA LYS A 230 -5.63 -3.63 -5.44
C LYS A 230 -5.06 -2.50 -4.59
N GLY A 231 -5.85 -2.04 -3.63
CA GLY A 231 -5.52 -0.96 -2.71
C GLY A 231 -6.29 0.33 -2.99
N ALA A 232 -6.16 1.29 -2.07
CA ALA A 232 -6.82 2.59 -2.15
C ALA A 232 -6.16 3.63 -1.23
N SER A 233 -6.32 4.91 -1.59
CA SER A 233 -5.79 6.06 -0.85
C SER A 233 -6.40 6.27 0.54
N ASN A 234 -7.62 5.80 0.74
CA ASN A 234 -8.37 5.93 2.00
C ASN A 234 -7.95 4.90 3.04
N LEU A 235 -7.18 3.87 2.65
CA LEU A 235 -6.69 2.87 3.58
C LEU A 235 -5.70 3.48 4.57
N PHE A 236 -4.89 4.47 4.16
CA PHE A 236 -3.85 5.10 4.97
C PHE A 236 -4.36 6.38 5.68
N PRO A 237 -4.69 6.32 6.99
CA PRO A 237 -5.09 7.49 7.77
C PRO A 237 -3.89 8.38 8.09
N ALA A 238 -3.66 9.42 7.28
CA ALA A 238 -2.46 10.24 7.41
C ALA A 238 -2.54 11.40 8.43
N HIS A 239 -3.70 11.59 9.09
CA HIS A 239 -3.93 12.75 9.96
C HIS A 239 -3.00 12.80 11.19
N VAL A 240 -2.65 11.65 11.77
CA VAL A 240 -1.68 11.58 12.88
C VAL A 240 -0.28 11.94 12.40
N LEU A 241 0.15 11.37 11.27
CA LEU A 241 1.45 11.69 10.67
C LEU A 241 1.55 13.19 10.35
N ALA A 242 0.52 13.75 9.74
CA ALA A 242 0.50 15.17 9.39
C ALA A 242 0.56 16.08 10.63
N SER A 243 -0.30 15.82 11.62
CA SER A 243 -0.41 16.71 12.79
C SER A 243 0.82 16.67 13.71
N PHE A 244 1.40 15.51 13.98
CA PHE A 244 2.44 15.38 15.02
C PHE A 244 3.87 15.54 14.51
N TYR A 245 4.09 15.30 13.22
CA TYR A 245 5.40 15.47 12.59
C TYR A 245 5.48 16.74 11.72
N GLU A 246 4.42 17.55 11.71
CA GLU A 246 4.34 18.83 10.99
C GLU A 246 4.71 18.70 9.51
N VAL A 247 4.06 17.74 8.84
CA VAL A 247 4.21 17.48 7.41
C VAL A 247 2.86 17.53 6.71
N VAL A 248 2.83 17.99 5.47
CA VAL A 248 1.65 17.83 4.62
C VAL A 248 1.71 16.44 4.00
N VAL A 249 0.68 15.63 4.21
CA VAL A 249 0.58 14.29 3.62
C VAL A 249 -0.49 14.27 2.55
N VAL A 250 -0.17 13.69 1.40
CA VAL A 250 -1.09 13.49 0.29
C VAL A 250 -1.24 12.00 0.03
N THR A 251 -2.45 11.45 0.00
CA THR A 251 -2.69 10.06 -0.43
C THR A 251 -3.42 10.06 -1.77
N ILE A 252 -3.02 9.17 -2.70
CA ILE A 252 -3.54 9.20 -4.08
C ILE A 252 -4.16 7.85 -4.47
N ASN A 253 -5.28 7.88 -5.20
CA ASN A 253 -5.74 6.74 -5.98
C ASN A 253 -5.09 6.81 -7.38
N TYR A 254 -4.81 5.65 -7.98
CA TYR A 254 -4.38 5.52 -9.37
C TYR A 254 -5.03 4.27 -9.98
N ARG A 255 -5.22 4.21 -11.31
CA ARG A 255 -5.87 3.05 -11.94
C ARG A 255 -5.09 1.77 -11.69
N LEU A 256 -5.82 0.68 -11.44
CA LEU A 256 -5.30 -0.64 -11.07
C LEU A 256 -5.66 -1.70 -12.13
N GLY A 257 -4.99 -2.85 -12.06
CA GLY A 257 -5.22 -4.01 -12.91
C GLY A 257 -5.18 -3.67 -14.40
N ALA A 258 -6.10 -4.25 -15.17
CA ALA A 258 -6.22 -3.97 -16.61
C ALA A 258 -6.49 -2.48 -16.90
N LEU A 259 -7.31 -1.80 -16.07
CA LEU A 259 -7.65 -0.39 -16.28
C LEU A 259 -6.41 0.53 -16.16
N GLY A 260 -5.44 0.15 -15.33
CA GLY A 260 -4.18 0.88 -15.15
C GLY A 260 -3.04 0.42 -16.06
N PHE A 261 -3.00 -0.85 -16.44
CA PHE A 261 -1.77 -1.45 -16.97
C PHE A 261 -1.96 -2.35 -18.20
N LEU A 262 -3.17 -2.45 -18.77
CA LEU A 262 -3.39 -3.17 -20.03
C LEU A 262 -2.50 -2.60 -21.13
N SER A 263 -1.73 -3.47 -21.78
CA SER A 263 -0.90 -3.07 -22.92
C SER A 263 -0.87 -4.12 -24.01
N THR A 264 -1.03 -3.68 -25.26
CA THR A 264 -0.90 -4.48 -26.48
C THR A 264 0.48 -4.35 -27.11
N GLY A 265 1.38 -3.56 -26.51
CA GLY A 265 2.71 -3.28 -27.06
C GLY A 265 2.69 -2.43 -28.33
N ASP A 266 1.54 -1.81 -28.64
CA ASP A 266 1.30 -1.02 -29.84
C ASP A 266 0.36 0.17 -29.54
N GLU A 267 0.04 0.92 -30.59
CA GLU A 267 -0.72 2.16 -30.49
C GLU A 267 -2.15 2.01 -29.96
N ASN A 268 -2.73 0.79 -29.95
CA ASN A 268 -4.10 0.58 -29.48
C ASN A 268 -4.19 0.66 -27.96
N SER A 269 -3.16 0.18 -27.26
CA SER A 269 -3.03 0.28 -25.81
C SER A 269 -1.55 0.22 -25.42
N PRO A 270 -0.84 1.36 -25.38
CA PRO A 270 0.57 1.36 -24.99
C PRO A 270 0.81 0.95 -23.52
N GLY A 271 -0.19 1.15 -22.64
CA GLY A 271 -0.11 0.85 -21.20
C GLY A 271 0.34 2.03 -20.34
N ASN A 272 0.82 1.72 -19.13
CA ASN A 272 1.33 2.67 -18.14
C ASN A 272 0.32 3.70 -17.60
N TYR A 273 -0.98 3.52 -17.81
CA TYR A 273 -2.01 4.47 -17.39
C TYR A 273 -1.97 4.76 -15.88
N GLY A 274 -1.82 3.73 -15.05
CA GLY A 274 -1.73 3.87 -13.59
C GLY A 274 -0.51 4.68 -13.14
N VAL A 275 0.65 4.53 -13.79
CA VAL A 275 1.82 5.37 -13.45
C VAL A 275 1.67 6.78 -14.01
N LEU A 276 1.03 6.94 -15.17
CA LEU A 276 0.70 8.26 -15.72
C LEU A 276 -0.27 9.01 -14.80
N ASP A 277 -1.20 8.31 -14.14
CA ASP A 277 -2.07 8.85 -13.09
C ASP A 277 -1.26 9.35 -11.90
N GLN A 278 -0.31 8.56 -11.41
CA GLN A 278 0.59 8.96 -10.32
C GLN A 278 1.43 10.19 -10.71
N ALA A 279 1.93 10.26 -11.95
CA ALA A 279 2.65 11.42 -12.46
C ALA A 279 1.75 12.67 -12.56
N MET A 280 0.49 12.51 -12.96
CA MET A 280 -0.50 13.59 -12.98
C MET A 280 -0.84 14.09 -11.57
N ALA A 281 -0.99 13.18 -10.61
CA ALA A 281 -1.20 13.53 -9.21
C ALA A 281 0.01 14.27 -8.63
N LEU A 282 1.23 13.81 -8.90
CA LEU A 282 2.46 14.49 -8.46
C LEU A 282 2.58 15.89 -9.07
N ARG A 283 2.21 16.06 -10.33
CA ARG A 283 2.14 17.37 -10.98
C ARG A 283 1.10 18.27 -10.29
N TRP A 284 -0.09 17.75 -10.00
CA TRP A 284 -1.11 18.49 -9.25
C TRP A 284 -0.57 18.93 -7.88
N VAL A 285 0.10 18.03 -7.15
CA VAL A 285 0.71 18.36 -5.85
C VAL A 285 1.73 19.49 -6.03
N HIS A 286 2.67 19.35 -6.95
CA HIS A 286 3.69 20.38 -7.18
C HIS A 286 3.09 21.75 -7.59
N GLU A 287 1.97 21.76 -8.31
CA GLU A 287 1.31 23.00 -8.74
C GLU A 287 0.42 23.63 -7.65
N ASN A 288 -0.09 22.87 -6.68
CA ASN A 288 -1.17 23.31 -5.77
C ASN A 288 -0.87 23.18 -4.27
N ILE A 289 0.15 22.43 -3.86
CA ILE A 289 0.33 22.09 -2.43
C ILE A 289 0.67 23.29 -1.54
N GLU A 290 1.20 24.37 -2.11
CA GLU A 290 1.45 25.62 -1.38
C GLU A 290 0.18 26.25 -0.82
N PHE A 291 -0.98 26.08 -1.47
CA PHE A 291 -2.26 26.57 -0.95
C PHE A 291 -2.70 25.81 0.31
N PHE A 292 -2.09 24.64 0.56
CA PHE A 292 -2.27 23.83 1.76
C PHE A 292 -1.08 23.96 2.73
N ASN A 293 -0.25 25.00 2.55
CA ASN A 293 0.98 25.28 3.29
C ASN A 293 2.12 24.25 3.11
N GLY A 294 2.11 23.46 2.04
CA GLY A 294 3.21 22.54 1.71
C GLY A 294 4.30 23.18 0.86
N ASP A 295 5.53 22.73 1.01
CA ASP A 295 6.69 23.12 0.20
C ASP A 295 6.78 22.26 -1.05
N ARG A 296 6.47 22.85 -2.21
CA ARG A 296 6.54 22.14 -3.51
C ARG A 296 7.95 21.64 -3.87
N ASN A 297 9.00 22.17 -3.24
CA ASN A 297 10.39 21.80 -3.51
C ASN A 297 10.90 20.68 -2.58
N LEU A 298 10.14 20.31 -1.54
CA LEU A 298 10.50 19.27 -0.56
C LEU A 298 9.50 18.10 -0.59
N ILE A 299 9.22 17.60 -1.79
CA ILE A 299 8.33 16.45 -1.99
C ILE A 299 9.08 15.13 -1.76
N THR A 300 8.54 14.33 -0.86
CA THR A 300 8.97 12.97 -0.53
C THR A 300 7.92 11.98 -1.02
N LEU A 301 8.28 11.06 -1.92
CA LEU A 301 7.40 9.95 -2.28
C LEU A 301 7.60 8.79 -1.31
N PHE A 302 6.53 8.15 -0.85
CA PHE A 302 6.64 6.98 0.00
C PHE A 302 5.50 5.98 -0.20
N GLY A 303 5.74 4.72 0.14
CA GLY A 303 4.73 3.67 0.09
C GLY A 303 5.33 2.28 0.26
N PRO A 304 4.47 1.26 0.48
CA PRO A 304 4.86 -0.15 0.53
C PRO A 304 4.85 -0.82 -0.84
N GLY A 305 5.62 -1.88 -1.02
CA GLY A 305 5.54 -2.81 -2.16
C GLY A 305 5.49 -2.11 -3.53
N ALA A 306 4.39 -2.30 -4.27
CA ALA A 306 4.15 -1.64 -5.55
C ALA A 306 4.21 -0.09 -5.48
N GLY A 307 3.82 0.50 -4.36
CA GLY A 307 3.94 1.94 -4.09
C GLY A 307 5.39 2.39 -3.95
N ALA A 308 6.23 1.60 -3.28
CA ALA A 308 7.68 1.82 -3.18
C ALA A 308 8.35 1.72 -4.56
N ALA A 309 7.98 0.70 -5.33
CA ALA A 309 8.44 0.56 -6.71
C ALA A 309 8.03 1.77 -7.56
N SER A 310 6.76 2.17 -7.51
CA SER A 310 6.26 3.40 -8.15
C SER A 310 7.04 4.65 -7.75
N ALA A 311 7.34 4.84 -6.46
CA ALA A 311 8.15 5.97 -6.01
C ALA A 311 9.57 5.96 -6.63
N GLY A 312 10.22 4.79 -6.65
CA GLY A 312 11.52 4.62 -7.32
C GLY A 312 11.47 4.77 -8.84
N LEU A 313 10.33 4.50 -9.47
CA LEU A 313 10.11 4.75 -10.89
C LEU A 313 9.93 6.24 -11.19
N LEU A 314 9.11 6.92 -10.40
CA LEU A 314 8.82 8.35 -10.57
C LEU A 314 10.04 9.24 -10.28
N MET A 315 10.97 8.81 -9.41
CA MET A 315 12.18 9.58 -9.13
C MET A 315 13.15 9.65 -10.34
N VAL A 316 13.07 8.69 -11.27
CA VAL A 316 13.92 8.63 -12.47
C VAL A 316 13.18 8.94 -13.76
N ALA A 317 11.83 8.85 -13.77
CA ALA A 317 11.06 9.06 -14.97
C ALA A 317 11.21 10.50 -15.50
N PRO A 318 11.39 10.70 -16.83
CA PRO A 318 11.70 12.01 -17.41
C PRO A 318 10.71 13.13 -17.03
N ARG A 319 9.43 12.78 -16.85
CA ARG A 319 8.34 13.72 -16.54
C ARG A 319 8.29 14.17 -15.08
N THR A 320 8.86 13.41 -14.16
CA THR A 320 8.66 13.58 -12.71
C THR A 320 9.95 13.69 -11.92
N ARG A 321 11.09 13.27 -12.49
CA ARG A 321 12.39 13.22 -11.80
C ARG A 321 12.85 14.53 -11.15
N GLN A 322 12.40 15.68 -11.65
CA GLN A 322 12.74 17.00 -11.09
C GLN A 322 11.79 17.44 -9.96
N LEU A 323 10.66 16.77 -9.79
CA LEU A 323 9.64 17.07 -8.78
C LEU A 323 9.87 16.27 -7.48
N VAL A 324 10.67 15.20 -7.55
CA VAL A 324 10.92 14.29 -6.42
C VAL A 324 12.22 14.67 -5.74
N SER A 325 12.14 15.01 -4.45
CA SER A 325 13.31 15.38 -3.64
C SER A 325 13.77 14.24 -2.72
N ARG A 326 12.84 13.38 -2.27
CA ARG A 326 13.18 12.22 -1.43
C ARG A 326 12.29 11.02 -1.75
N VAL A 327 12.78 9.82 -1.45
CA VAL A 327 12.01 8.58 -1.55
C VAL A 327 12.16 7.74 -0.28
N ILE A 328 11.04 7.22 0.22
CA ILE A 328 11.00 6.21 1.29
C ILE A 328 10.34 4.96 0.69
N ALA A 329 11.17 3.97 0.34
CA ALA A 329 10.75 2.75 -0.33
C ALA A 329 10.66 1.58 0.66
N GLN A 330 9.43 1.22 1.05
CA GLN A 330 9.16 0.21 2.06
C GLN A 330 8.87 -1.12 1.38
N SER A 331 9.69 -2.13 1.65
CA SER A 331 9.49 -3.49 1.17
C SER A 331 9.25 -3.54 -0.35
N GLY A 332 10.01 -2.77 -1.12
CA GLY A 332 9.83 -2.67 -2.57
C GLY A 332 10.87 -1.81 -3.26
N SER A 333 11.09 -2.06 -4.54
CA SER A 333 12.14 -1.42 -5.34
C SER A 333 11.74 -1.35 -6.80
N ALA A 334 12.10 -0.25 -7.48
CA ALA A 334 11.93 -0.11 -8.93
C ALA A 334 12.80 -1.08 -9.76
N LEU A 335 13.67 -1.85 -9.09
CA LEU A 335 14.50 -2.90 -9.71
C LEU A 335 14.01 -4.31 -9.40
N ALA A 336 12.88 -4.45 -8.70
CA ALA A 336 12.27 -5.75 -8.49
C ALA A 336 11.73 -6.30 -9.82
N ASP A 337 11.76 -7.62 -9.96
CA ASP A 337 11.28 -8.32 -11.17
C ASP A 337 9.81 -7.98 -11.52
N TRP A 338 9.01 -7.75 -10.48
CA TRP A 338 7.60 -7.41 -10.62
C TRP A 338 7.32 -5.90 -10.82
N ALA A 339 8.34 -5.04 -10.76
CA ALA A 339 8.16 -3.58 -10.82
C ALA A 339 7.97 -3.03 -12.25
N ILE A 340 8.64 -3.62 -13.25
CA ILE A 340 8.47 -3.31 -14.67
C ILE A 340 8.51 -4.60 -15.49
N ILE A 341 7.59 -4.74 -16.44
CA ILE A 341 7.65 -5.76 -17.49
C ILE A 341 8.43 -5.22 -18.70
N GLU A 342 9.62 -5.79 -18.93
CA GLU A 342 10.48 -5.45 -20.07
C GLU A 342 10.06 -6.17 -21.37
N ASP A 343 9.62 -7.42 -21.26
CA ASP A 343 9.31 -8.26 -22.43
C ASP A 343 7.93 -7.92 -23.03
N VAL A 344 7.93 -7.37 -24.24
CA VAL A 344 6.71 -7.03 -25.00
C VAL A 344 5.84 -8.26 -25.28
N TYR A 345 6.42 -9.46 -25.45
CA TYR A 345 5.65 -10.66 -25.71
C TYR A 345 4.89 -11.13 -24.47
N ARG A 346 5.50 -11.01 -23.28
CA ARG A 346 4.81 -11.21 -22.00
C ARG A 346 3.62 -10.26 -21.87
N VAL A 347 3.82 -8.97 -22.14
CA VAL A 347 2.77 -7.95 -22.10
C VAL A 347 1.60 -8.30 -23.03
N GLN A 348 1.90 -8.62 -24.29
CA GLN A 348 0.90 -9.01 -25.29
C GLN A 348 0.14 -10.28 -24.89
N ASN A 349 0.85 -11.30 -24.38
CA ASN A 349 0.23 -12.55 -23.95
C ASN A 349 -0.73 -12.32 -22.78
N THR A 350 -0.31 -11.58 -21.74
CA THR A 350 -1.16 -11.21 -20.61
C THR A 350 -2.46 -10.55 -21.09
N SER A 351 -2.37 -9.56 -21.98
CA SER A 351 -3.55 -8.89 -22.53
C SER A 351 -4.46 -9.82 -23.32
N ARG A 352 -3.90 -10.78 -24.08
CA ARG A 352 -4.69 -11.79 -24.82
C ARG A 352 -5.39 -12.79 -23.89
N VAL A 353 -4.70 -13.27 -22.85
CA VAL A 353 -5.26 -14.19 -21.85
C VAL A 353 -6.42 -13.51 -21.12
N PHE A 354 -6.21 -12.30 -20.63
CA PHE A 354 -7.24 -11.50 -19.97
C PHE A 354 -8.45 -11.24 -20.89
N SER A 355 -8.20 -10.85 -22.14
CA SER A 355 -9.27 -10.59 -23.11
C SER A 355 -10.08 -11.85 -23.42
N ARG A 356 -9.42 -13.00 -23.55
CA ARG A 356 -10.09 -14.29 -23.77
C ARG A 356 -10.96 -14.68 -22.57
N LEU A 357 -10.48 -14.46 -21.35
CA LEU A 357 -11.25 -14.70 -20.12
C LEU A 357 -12.57 -13.93 -20.10
N LEU A 358 -12.55 -12.69 -20.62
CA LEU A 358 -13.72 -11.83 -20.75
C LEU A 358 -14.50 -12.03 -22.07
N GLY A 359 -14.21 -13.09 -22.83
CA GLY A 359 -14.92 -13.42 -24.07
C GLY A 359 -14.71 -12.40 -25.20
N CYS A 360 -13.61 -11.65 -25.19
CA CYS A 360 -13.23 -10.74 -26.28
C CYS A 360 -12.48 -11.47 -27.41
N ASN A 361 -12.68 -10.99 -28.64
CA ASN A 361 -11.92 -11.45 -29.81
C ASN A 361 -10.45 -11.00 -29.70
N ILE A 362 -9.51 -11.92 -29.95
CA ILE A 362 -8.06 -11.72 -29.81
C ILE A 362 -7.29 -11.79 -31.14
N ASP A 363 -7.99 -11.63 -32.28
CA ASP A 363 -7.41 -11.70 -33.62
C ASP A 363 -6.51 -10.50 -33.92
N SER A 364 -6.80 -9.35 -33.30
CA SER A 364 -6.01 -8.12 -33.39
C SER A 364 -6.02 -7.35 -32.07
N SER A 365 -5.00 -6.52 -31.85
CA SER A 365 -4.93 -5.61 -30.70
C SER A 365 -6.08 -4.60 -30.69
N TRP A 366 -6.52 -4.13 -31.86
CA TRP A 366 -7.71 -3.28 -31.98
C TRP A 366 -8.99 -3.99 -31.51
N ASN A 367 -9.22 -5.26 -31.91
CA ASN A 367 -10.38 -6.04 -31.47
C ASN A 367 -10.39 -6.21 -29.94
N ILE A 368 -9.21 -6.47 -29.36
CA ILE A 368 -9.01 -6.57 -27.91
C ILE A 368 -9.47 -5.29 -27.22
N VAL A 369 -8.87 -4.15 -27.59
CA VAL A 369 -9.13 -2.87 -26.91
C VAL A 369 -10.56 -2.40 -27.15
N SER A 370 -11.07 -2.54 -28.38
CA SER A 370 -12.45 -2.17 -28.75
C SER A 370 -13.48 -2.94 -27.92
N CYS A 371 -13.29 -4.26 -27.73
CA CYS A 371 -14.16 -5.07 -26.89
C CYS A 371 -14.07 -4.70 -25.41
N LEU A 372 -12.85 -4.57 -24.86
CA LEU A 372 -12.64 -4.24 -23.45
C LEU A 372 -13.17 -2.84 -23.09
N LYS A 373 -13.15 -1.89 -24.02
CA LYS A 373 -13.79 -0.57 -23.82
C LYS A 373 -15.30 -0.65 -23.60
N GLN A 374 -15.97 -1.71 -24.07
CA GLN A 374 -17.41 -1.89 -23.92
C GLN A 374 -17.80 -2.67 -22.65
N ARG A 375 -16.84 -3.32 -21.99
CA ARG A 375 -17.09 -4.09 -20.75
C ARG A 375 -17.38 -3.19 -19.56
N HIS A 376 -18.12 -3.70 -18.59
CA HIS A 376 -18.36 -2.96 -17.35
C HIS A 376 -17.08 -2.91 -16.52
N PHE A 377 -16.78 -1.77 -15.88
CA PHE A 377 -15.52 -1.60 -15.14
C PHE A 377 -15.37 -2.63 -14.00
N HIS A 378 -16.49 -3.05 -13.40
CA HIS A 378 -16.50 -4.08 -12.37
C HIS A 378 -16.07 -5.46 -12.92
N GLU A 379 -16.44 -5.80 -14.16
CA GLU A 379 -15.98 -7.04 -14.79
C GLU A 379 -14.46 -6.99 -15.04
N LEU A 380 -13.97 -5.82 -15.48
CA LEU A 380 -12.55 -5.59 -15.75
C LEU A 380 -11.70 -5.63 -14.46
N GLY A 381 -12.20 -5.03 -13.38
CA GLY A 381 -11.50 -4.99 -12.09
C GLY A 381 -11.54 -6.31 -11.33
N ASN A 382 -12.59 -7.11 -11.49
CA ASN A 382 -12.77 -8.36 -10.74
C ASN A 382 -12.11 -9.59 -11.40
N ALA A 383 -11.71 -9.50 -12.66
CA ALA A 383 -11.13 -10.64 -13.36
C ALA A 383 -9.69 -10.92 -12.90
N GLU A 384 -9.52 -12.00 -12.12
CA GLU A 384 -8.24 -12.50 -11.63
C GLU A 384 -7.74 -13.68 -12.48
N PHE A 385 -6.44 -13.73 -12.77
CA PHE A 385 -5.80 -14.86 -13.45
C PHE A 385 -4.30 -14.92 -13.14
N PRO A 386 -3.70 -16.12 -13.04
CA PRO A 386 -2.25 -16.25 -12.93
C PRO A 386 -1.60 -15.99 -14.30
N PRO A 387 -0.50 -15.21 -14.36
CA PRO A 387 0.26 -15.02 -15.59
C PRO A 387 1.16 -16.23 -15.92
N ASP A 388 1.33 -16.52 -17.21
CA ASP A 388 2.25 -17.58 -17.67
C ASP A 388 3.72 -17.27 -17.34
N VAL A 389 4.11 -15.99 -17.33
CA VAL A 389 5.49 -15.51 -17.10
C VAL A 389 5.49 -14.40 -16.05
N GLY A 390 6.48 -14.44 -15.14
CA GLY A 390 6.66 -13.55 -13.98
C GLY A 390 5.50 -13.53 -12.97
N THR A 391 5.69 -12.93 -11.79
CA THR A 391 4.80 -13.17 -10.63
C THR A 391 3.39 -12.60 -10.79
N PHE A 392 3.27 -11.32 -11.16
CA PHE A 392 1.98 -10.63 -11.28
C PHE A 392 1.65 -10.36 -12.75
N PRO A 393 0.34 -10.37 -13.10
CA PRO A 393 -0.10 -10.13 -14.47
C PRO A 393 0.08 -8.66 -14.87
N TRP A 394 -0.15 -7.74 -13.94
CA TRP A 394 -0.17 -6.31 -14.18
C TRP A 394 1.01 -5.62 -13.50
N ALA A 395 1.70 -4.77 -14.25
CA ALA A 395 2.76 -3.89 -13.79
C ALA A 395 3.03 -2.83 -14.86
N PRO A 396 3.75 -1.74 -14.53
CA PRO A 396 4.33 -0.85 -15.52
C PRO A 396 5.09 -1.62 -16.62
N VAL A 397 5.06 -1.13 -17.86
CA VAL A 397 5.72 -1.74 -19.01
C VAL A 397 6.82 -0.83 -19.54
N LEU A 398 7.90 -1.42 -20.05
CA LEU A 398 8.92 -0.67 -20.76
C LEU A 398 8.39 -0.26 -22.15
N ASP A 399 7.92 0.98 -22.29
CA ASP A 399 7.29 1.50 -23.52
C ASP A 399 8.30 1.93 -24.62
N LYS A 400 9.51 1.37 -24.57
CA LYS A 400 10.57 1.60 -25.53
C LYS A 400 10.22 0.97 -26.87
N GLY A 401 10.14 1.80 -27.91
CA GLY A 401 9.90 1.32 -29.28
C GLY A 401 8.45 0.92 -29.58
N PHE A 402 7.52 1.04 -28.61
CA PHE A 402 6.10 0.90 -28.89
C PHE A 402 5.68 2.01 -29.84
N LYS A 403 4.73 1.76 -30.74
CA LYS A 403 4.01 2.85 -31.39
C LYS A 403 2.98 3.41 -30.41
N VAL A 404 2.78 4.72 -30.44
CA VAL A 404 1.77 5.39 -29.63
C VAL A 404 0.92 6.27 -30.55
N ALA A 405 -0.24 6.68 -30.07
CA ALA A 405 -1.14 7.53 -30.84
C ALA A 405 -0.46 8.86 -31.19
N GLU A 406 -0.55 9.24 -32.47
CA GLU A 406 -0.03 10.52 -32.96
C GLU A 406 -0.88 11.69 -32.47
N ASP A 407 -0.33 12.92 -32.51
CA ASP A 407 -0.96 14.15 -32.01
C ASP A 407 -2.37 14.46 -32.55
N SER A 408 -2.79 13.83 -33.65
CA SER A 408 -4.09 14.04 -34.30
C SER A 408 -5.07 12.88 -34.14
N TRP A 409 -4.67 11.75 -33.54
CA TRP A 409 -5.52 10.56 -33.45
C TRP A 409 -6.66 10.71 -32.46
N PHE A 410 -6.39 11.34 -31.31
CA PHE A 410 -7.38 11.55 -30.26
C PHE A 410 -7.42 13.02 -29.84
N ASP A 411 -8.60 13.62 -29.87
CA ASP A 411 -8.77 15.02 -29.50
C ASP A 411 -8.35 15.26 -28.04
N GLY A 412 -7.36 16.13 -27.85
CA GLY A 412 -6.84 16.52 -26.54
C GLY A 412 -5.72 15.65 -25.96
N TRP A 413 -5.17 14.69 -26.73
CA TRP A 413 -3.95 13.96 -26.36
C TRP A 413 -2.83 14.21 -27.37
N LYS A 414 -1.60 14.30 -26.88
CA LYS A 414 -0.39 14.39 -27.71
C LYS A 414 0.45 13.14 -27.57
N GLU A 415 1.27 12.84 -28.56
CA GLU A 415 2.17 11.68 -28.60
C GLU A 415 3.00 11.58 -27.32
N LYS A 416 3.54 12.72 -26.86
CA LYS A 416 4.34 12.79 -25.65
C LYS A 416 3.60 12.24 -24.42
N ASP A 417 2.29 12.41 -24.33
CA ASP A 417 1.46 12.08 -23.15
C ASP A 417 1.36 10.59 -22.88
N TRP A 418 1.71 9.76 -23.86
CA TRP A 418 1.67 8.30 -23.78
C TRP A 418 2.97 7.68 -23.25
N ARG A 419 4.08 8.44 -23.25
CA ARG A 419 5.40 7.90 -22.92
C ARG A 419 5.75 8.11 -21.45
N MET A 420 6.17 7.03 -20.80
CA MET A 420 6.64 7.03 -19.42
C MET A 420 8.07 6.47 -19.27
N PHE A 421 8.36 5.28 -19.81
CA PHE A 421 9.61 4.55 -19.56
C PHE A 421 10.34 4.09 -20.83
N GLN A 422 11.29 4.90 -21.29
CA GLN A 422 12.10 4.59 -22.49
C GLN A 422 13.34 3.73 -22.19
N GLU A 423 13.67 3.51 -20.92
CA GLU A 423 14.72 2.61 -20.48
C GLU A 423 14.49 2.15 -19.03
N MET A 424 15.18 1.08 -18.62
CA MET A 424 15.10 0.55 -17.26
C MET A 424 15.67 1.54 -16.23
N PRO A 425 15.10 1.62 -15.01
CA PRO A 425 15.54 2.53 -13.95
C PRO A 425 17.03 2.44 -13.62
N GLU A 426 17.59 1.22 -13.66
CA GLU A 426 19.02 0.99 -13.45
C GLU A 426 19.89 1.82 -14.40
N LYS A 427 19.48 1.95 -15.67
CA LYS A 427 20.22 2.70 -16.68
C LYS A 427 20.11 4.20 -16.44
N SER A 428 18.93 4.69 -16.08
CA SER A 428 18.71 6.10 -15.74
C SER A 428 19.50 6.49 -14.49
N ILE A 429 19.52 5.65 -13.45
CA ILE A 429 20.34 5.89 -12.25
C ILE A 429 21.84 5.92 -12.62
N LYS A 430 22.32 4.98 -13.44
CA LYS A 430 23.71 4.96 -13.90
C LYS A 430 24.11 6.20 -14.70
N LYS A 431 23.18 6.86 -15.39
CA LYS A 431 23.42 8.14 -16.08
C LYS A 431 23.36 9.35 -15.16
N GLY A 432 22.73 9.23 -13.99
CA GLY A 432 22.43 10.38 -13.13
C GLY A 432 21.13 11.09 -13.50
N ASP A 433 20.20 10.39 -14.16
CA ASP A 433 18.93 10.94 -14.64
C ASP A 433 17.87 11.03 -13.51
N PHE A 434 18.19 11.75 -12.44
CA PHE A 434 17.33 11.99 -11.27
C PHE A 434 17.66 13.36 -10.64
N ASN A 435 16.89 13.80 -9.64
CA ASN A 435 17.20 15.03 -8.88
C ASN A 435 18.53 14.89 -8.11
N HIS A 436 19.52 15.75 -8.33
CA HIS A 436 20.81 15.67 -7.66
C HIS A 436 20.76 15.88 -6.13
N GLY A 437 19.71 16.52 -5.62
CA GLY A 437 19.45 16.67 -4.18
C GLY A 437 18.72 15.48 -3.56
N LEU A 438 18.53 14.38 -4.29
CA LEU A 438 17.79 13.21 -3.84
C LEU A 438 18.36 12.64 -2.54
N SER A 439 17.48 12.20 -1.65
CA SER A 439 17.83 11.29 -0.54
C SER A 439 16.90 10.08 -0.56
N TYR A 440 17.41 8.92 -0.19
CA TYR A 440 16.70 7.66 -0.29
C TYR A 440 16.71 6.94 1.06
N LEU A 441 15.55 6.49 1.50
CA LEU A 441 15.42 5.56 2.61
C LEU A 441 14.73 4.30 2.09
N SER A 442 15.24 3.13 2.43
CA SER A 442 14.55 1.89 2.13
C SER A 442 14.66 0.90 3.28
N GLY A 443 13.73 -0.02 3.34
CA GLY A 443 13.85 -1.14 4.25
C GLY A 443 12.92 -2.26 3.88
N ILE A 444 13.08 -3.35 4.59
CA ILE A 444 12.38 -4.62 4.36
C ILE A 444 11.90 -5.17 5.69
N THR A 445 10.86 -5.99 5.64
CA THR A 445 10.44 -6.83 6.76
C THR A 445 11.29 -8.10 6.84
N HIS A 446 11.29 -8.76 8.01
CA HIS A 446 12.08 -9.98 8.19
C HIS A 446 11.60 -11.11 7.26
N ASP A 447 10.29 -11.30 7.12
CA ASP A 447 9.68 -12.44 6.42
C ASP A 447 8.74 -11.97 5.31
N GLU A 448 9.26 -11.14 4.41
CA GLU A 448 8.52 -10.51 3.31
C GLU A 448 7.60 -11.49 2.59
N ALA A 449 8.13 -12.62 2.14
CA ALA A 449 7.39 -13.55 1.31
C ALA A 449 6.51 -14.55 2.08
N ALA A 450 6.32 -14.39 3.39
CA ALA A 450 5.48 -15.29 4.18
C ALA A 450 4.02 -15.34 3.67
N PHE A 451 3.54 -14.26 3.03
CA PHE A 451 2.19 -14.21 2.46
C PHE A 451 2.00 -15.19 1.29
N PHE A 452 3.04 -15.56 0.53
CA PHE A 452 2.93 -16.55 -0.55
C PHE A 452 2.52 -17.94 -0.04
N ILE A 453 2.90 -18.25 1.20
CA ILE A 453 2.50 -19.50 1.86
C ILE A 453 1.13 -19.34 2.50
N HIS A 454 0.90 -18.24 3.22
CA HIS A 454 -0.34 -18.01 3.95
C HIS A 454 -1.57 -17.88 3.05
N ASN A 455 -1.41 -17.28 1.88
CA ASN A 455 -2.49 -17.07 0.91
C ASN A 455 -2.69 -18.30 0.01
N ASN A 456 -1.87 -19.34 0.14
CA ASN A 456 -2.01 -20.57 -0.64
C ASN A 456 -3.05 -21.49 0.01
N GLU A 457 -4.25 -21.53 -0.56
CA GLU A 457 -5.36 -22.35 -0.07
C GLU A 457 -5.03 -23.85 -0.05
N SER A 458 -4.14 -24.33 -0.94
CA SER A 458 -3.74 -25.75 -0.97
C SER A 458 -2.85 -26.16 0.21
N LEU A 459 -2.26 -25.19 0.91
CA LEU A 459 -1.45 -25.43 2.11
C LEU A 459 -2.25 -25.19 3.40
N ALA A 460 -3.46 -24.62 3.32
CA ALA A 460 -4.29 -24.39 4.50
C ALA A 460 -4.83 -25.71 5.07
N PRO A 461 -5.02 -25.82 6.40
CA PRO A 461 -4.75 -24.80 7.42
C PRO A 461 -3.34 -24.85 8.04
N ASP A 462 -2.55 -25.90 7.75
CA ASP A 462 -1.32 -26.20 8.48
C ASP A 462 -0.09 -25.42 7.94
N TYR A 463 -0.16 -24.99 6.68
CA TYR A 463 0.88 -24.21 6.00
C TYR A 463 2.26 -24.87 6.07
N GLU A 464 2.29 -26.19 5.93
CA GLU A 464 3.52 -26.98 5.89
C GLU A 464 4.12 -26.98 4.48
N VAL A 465 5.44 -26.90 4.41
CA VAL A 465 6.19 -27.01 3.15
C VAL A 465 7.16 -28.17 3.30
N ASP A 466 6.90 -29.25 2.57
CA ASP A 466 7.79 -30.41 2.51
C ASP A 466 8.82 -30.28 1.38
N GLU A 467 9.78 -31.21 1.34
CA GLU A 467 10.84 -31.20 0.33
C GLU A 467 10.27 -31.32 -1.10
N LYS A 468 9.19 -32.09 -1.26
CA LYS A 468 8.56 -32.30 -2.57
C LYS A 468 7.92 -31.00 -3.09
N PHE A 469 7.21 -30.28 -2.23
CA PHE A 469 6.62 -28.99 -2.57
C PHE A 469 7.73 -27.99 -2.91
N PHE A 470 8.77 -27.91 -2.08
CA PHE A 470 9.91 -27.03 -2.33
C PHE A 470 10.52 -27.32 -3.70
N ASP A 471 10.88 -28.57 -3.98
CA ASP A 471 11.49 -28.99 -5.24
C ASP A 471 10.61 -28.66 -6.45
N GLN A 472 9.31 -28.97 -6.36
CA GLN A 472 8.35 -28.66 -7.41
C GLN A 472 8.29 -27.15 -7.67
N LYS A 473 8.20 -26.33 -6.61
CA LYS A 473 8.08 -24.87 -6.75
C LYS A 473 9.35 -24.20 -7.24
N ILE A 474 10.54 -24.65 -6.84
CA ILE A 474 11.78 -24.12 -7.41
C ILE A 474 11.89 -24.47 -8.90
N ARG A 475 11.49 -25.69 -9.31
CA ARG A 475 11.47 -26.06 -10.75
C ARG A 475 10.49 -25.20 -11.53
N GLU A 476 9.25 -25.07 -11.07
CA GLU A 476 8.23 -24.18 -11.67
C GLU A 476 8.75 -22.74 -11.80
N PHE A 477 9.40 -22.24 -10.74
CA PHE A 477 10.01 -20.92 -10.73
C PHE A 477 11.10 -20.77 -11.80
N VAL A 478 12.05 -21.72 -11.89
CA VAL A 478 13.12 -21.68 -12.90
C VAL A 478 12.54 -21.73 -14.32
N PHE A 479 11.52 -22.55 -14.56
CA PHE A 479 10.85 -22.61 -15.86
C PHE A 479 10.18 -21.29 -16.24
N LYS A 480 9.54 -20.62 -15.27
CA LYS A 480 8.81 -19.36 -15.48
C LYS A 480 9.68 -18.22 -16.01
N TYR A 481 10.96 -18.21 -15.68
CA TYR A 481 11.89 -17.14 -16.05
C TYR A 481 12.77 -17.46 -17.27
N ASN A 482 12.59 -18.63 -17.89
CA ASN A 482 13.25 -19.11 -19.12
C ASN A 482 14.66 -18.51 -19.32
N TYR A 483 15.55 -18.81 -18.37
CA TYR A 483 16.89 -18.26 -18.40
C TYR A 483 17.67 -18.78 -19.61
N THR A 484 18.52 -17.95 -20.20
CA THR A 484 19.56 -18.39 -21.16
C THR A 484 20.64 -19.27 -20.51
N LEU A 485 20.52 -19.53 -19.21
CA LEU A 485 21.39 -20.37 -18.40
C LEU A 485 20.85 -21.81 -18.32
N ASN A 486 21.71 -22.76 -17.94
CA ASN A 486 21.31 -24.14 -17.70
C ASN A 486 20.25 -24.20 -16.58
N PRO A 487 18.98 -24.58 -16.87
CA PRO A 487 17.91 -24.57 -15.90
C PRO A 487 18.16 -25.53 -14.73
N GLU A 488 18.70 -26.72 -14.98
CA GLU A 488 19.05 -27.67 -13.90
C GLU A 488 20.14 -27.11 -13.00
N GLY A 489 21.15 -26.45 -13.58
CA GLY A 489 22.21 -25.81 -12.79
C GLY A 489 21.70 -24.66 -11.91
N VAL A 490 20.69 -23.91 -12.37
CA VAL A 490 20.04 -22.87 -11.56
C VAL A 490 19.21 -23.48 -10.45
N TYR A 491 18.42 -24.52 -10.75
CA TYR A 491 17.65 -25.26 -9.76
C TYR A 491 18.56 -25.84 -8.67
N ASP A 492 19.63 -26.53 -9.04
CA ASP A 492 20.59 -27.14 -8.10
C ASP A 492 21.25 -26.07 -7.21
N ALA A 493 21.60 -24.92 -7.77
CA ALA A 493 22.18 -23.82 -7.02
C ALA A 493 21.19 -23.22 -6.01
N ILE A 494 19.92 -23.01 -6.41
CA ILE A 494 18.88 -22.50 -5.51
C ILE A 494 18.62 -23.51 -4.40
N LYS A 495 18.42 -24.80 -4.75
CA LYS A 495 18.21 -25.86 -3.76
C LYS A 495 19.39 -25.91 -2.79
N TYR A 496 20.62 -25.84 -3.29
CA TYR A 496 21.80 -25.88 -2.43
C TYR A 496 21.87 -24.71 -1.45
N MET A 497 21.62 -23.50 -1.92
CA MET A 497 21.71 -22.28 -1.11
C MET A 497 20.62 -22.18 -0.05
N TYR A 498 19.41 -22.66 -0.36
CA TYR A 498 18.24 -22.60 0.51
C TYR A 498 17.89 -23.96 1.13
N THR A 499 18.87 -24.85 1.28
CA THR A 499 18.74 -26.04 2.12
C THR A 499 19.43 -25.80 3.46
N TYR A 500 18.72 -26.02 4.56
CA TYR A 500 19.32 -26.02 5.88
C TYR A 500 20.07 -27.34 6.12
N TRP A 501 21.34 -27.38 5.71
CA TRP A 501 22.17 -28.60 5.72
C TRP A 501 22.33 -29.33 7.06
N PRO A 502 22.27 -28.67 8.24
CA PRO A 502 22.32 -29.40 9.50
C PRO A 502 21.11 -30.32 9.72
N ASP A 503 19.95 -29.99 9.15
CA ASP A 503 18.72 -30.79 9.24
C ASP A 503 17.85 -30.60 7.98
N PRO A 504 18.24 -31.20 6.84
CA PRO A 504 17.68 -30.89 5.53
C PRO A 504 16.26 -31.40 5.31
N HIS A 505 15.78 -32.32 6.15
CA HIS A 505 14.44 -32.93 6.02
C HIS A 505 13.41 -32.32 6.98
N ASN A 506 13.80 -31.31 7.75
CA ASN A 506 12.91 -30.66 8.71
C ASN A 506 11.95 -29.69 8.02
N VAL A 507 10.66 -30.02 8.04
CA VAL A 507 9.60 -29.22 7.41
C VAL A 507 9.55 -27.76 7.87
N THR A 508 9.95 -27.47 9.11
CA THR A 508 10.01 -26.09 9.61
C THR A 508 11.13 -25.31 8.93
N HIS A 509 12.33 -25.90 8.84
CA HIS A 509 13.46 -25.27 8.17
C HIS A 509 13.25 -25.17 6.67
N ILE A 510 12.63 -26.17 6.03
CA ILE A 510 12.26 -26.11 4.61
C ILE A 510 11.33 -24.93 4.36
N ARG A 511 10.27 -24.76 5.17
CA ARG A 511 9.36 -23.61 5.08
C ARG A 511 10.10 -22.28 5.23
N GLU A 512 10.94 -22.14 6.27
CA GLU A 512 11.69 -20.90 6.52
C GLU A 512 12.65 -20.58 5.38
N GLN A 513 13.35 -21.58 4.82
CA GLN A 513 14.24 -21.36 3.69
C GLN A 513 13.48 -21.03 2.40
N TYR A 514 12.29 -21.59 2.19
CA TYR A 514 11.42 -21.21 1.08
C TYR A 514 10.96 -19.75 1.20
N ILE A 515 10.58 -19.31 2.40
CA ILE A 515 10.28 -17.88 2.67
C ILE A 515 11.49 -17.01 2.39
N ASN A 516 12.69 -17.41 2.85
CA ASN A 516 13.93 -16.66 2.60
C ASN A 516 14.24 -16.55 1.11
N PHE A 517 14.11 -17.65 0.35
CA PHE A 517 14.30 -17.65 -1.10
C PHE A 517 13.42 -16.63 -1.81
N LEU A 518 12.11 -16.67 -1.53
CA LEU A 518 11.15 -15.74 -2.15
C LEU A 518 11.38 -14.31 -1.67
N SER A 519 11.68 -14.11 -0.38
CA SER A 519 11.95 -12.78 0.20
C SER A 519 13.19 -12.15 -0.43
N ASP A 520 14.25 -12.94 -0.60
CA ASP A 520 15.49 -12.51 -1.21
C ASP A 520 15.27 -12.12 -2.66
N PHE A 521 14.59 -12.97 -3.43
CA PHE A 521 14.36 -12.73 -4.86
C PHE A 521 13.45 -11.51 -5.11
N PHE A 522 12.31 -11.42 -4.41
CA PHE A 522 11.32 -10.39 -4.70
C PHE A 522 11.58 -9.05 -4.02
N TYR A 523 12.27 -9.02 -2.87
CA TYR A 523 12.34 -7.83 -2.04
C TYR A 523 13.75 -7.47 -1.60
N ARG A 524 14.51 -8.40 -0.99
CA ARG A 524 15.82 -8.07 -0.39
C ARG A 524 16.87 -7.74 -1.46
N ALA A 525 17.06 -8.61 -2.45
CA ALA A 525 18.05 -8.41 -3.52
C ALA A 525 17.80 -7.15 -4.38
N PRO A 526 16.58 -6.86 -4.87
CA PRO A 526 16.35 -5.63 -5.63
C PRO A 526 16.47 -4.35 -4.80
N SER A 527 16.19 -4.41 -3.48
CA SER A 527 16.38 -3.26 -2.58
C SER A 527 17.87 -3.00 -2.31
N ASP A 528 18.66 -4.05 -2.06
CA ASP A 528 20.12 -3.97 -1.93
C ASP A 528 20.78 -3.44 -3.21
N LYS A 529 20.35 -3.94 -4.38
CA LYS A 529 20.85 -3.46 -5.68
C LYS A 529 20.54 -1.97 -5.89
N MET A 530 19.34 -1.51 -5.52
CA MET A 530 18.97 -0.10 -5.60
C MET A 530 19.87 0.75 -4.70
N ALA A 531 20.06 0.34 -3.45
CA ALA A 531 20.90 1.05 -2.49
C ALA A 531 22.34 1.21 -3.02
N LYS A 532 22.93 0.13 -3.53
CA LYS A 532 24.28 0.15 -4.12
C LYS A 532 24.41 1.11 -5.30
N LEU A 533 23.45 1.09 -6.23
CA LEU A 533 23.45 1.98 -7.38
C LEU A 533 23.35 3.46 -6.99
N LEU A 534 22.57 3.78 -5.96
CA LEU A 534 22.42 5.15 -5.46
C LEU A 534 23.67 5.62 -4.69
N VAL A 535 24.26 4.75 -3.87
CA VAL A 535 25.53 5.04 -3.18
C VAL A 535 26.68 5.27 -4.17
N GLU A 536 26.75 4.49 -5.26
CA GLU A 536 27.71 4.72 -6.37
C GLU A 536 27.54 6.10 -7.04
N LYS A 537 26.37 6.73 -6.86
CA LYS A 537 26.06 8.08 -7.33
C LYS A 537 26.15 9.16 -6.25
N ASN A 538 26.74 8.84 -5.09
CA ASN A 538 26.88 9.73 -3.94
C ASN A 538 25.55 10.25 -3.38
N ILE A 539 24.47 9.47 -3.55
CA ILE A 539 23.18 9.77 -2.94
C ILE A 539 23.17 9.31 -1.49
N PRO A 540 22.70 10.12 -0.52
CA PRO A 540 22.46 9.66 0.84
C PRO A 540 21.41 8.54 0.86
N VAL A 541 21.82 7.36 1.32
CA VAL A 541 20.96 6.18 1.45
C VAL A 541 20.89 5.73 2.90
N PHE A 542 19.68 5.54 3.42
CA PHE A 542 19.41 4.98 4.75
C PHE A 542 18.70 3.64 4.59
N LEU A 543 19.14 2.63 5.33
CA LEU A 543 18.54 1.29 5.30
C LEU A 543 18.00 0.90 6.67
N TYR A 544 16.85 0.26 6.70
CA TYR A 544 16.33 -0.42 7.89
C TYR A 544 15.93 -1.87 7.59
N HIS A 545 15.91 -2.70 8.63
CA HIS A 545 15.37 -4.06 8.59
C HIS A 545 14.42 -4.20 9.77
N LEU A 546 13.12 -4.36 9.48
CA LEU A 546 12.09 -4.46 10.51
C LEU A 546 12.02 -5.89 11.04
N ASN A 547 12.40 -6.04 12.31
CA ASN A 547 12.37 -7.33 13.02
C ASN A 547 11.46 -7.30 14.26
N THR A 548 10.43 -6.44 14.23
CA THR A 548 9.48 -6.27 15.33
C THR A 548 8.08 -6.61 14.83
N SER A 549 7.46 -7.61 15.43
CA SER A 549 6.07 -8.00 15.15
C SER A 549 5.09 -7.24 16.06
N VAL A 550 3.80 -7.27 15.71
CA VAL A 550 2.72 -6.64 16.46
C VAL A 550 1.75 -7.73 16.93
N GLU A 551 1.59 -7.92 18.24
CA GLU A 551 0.73 -8.98 18.80
C GLU A 551 -0.73 -8.91 18.29
N ALA A 552 -1.23 -7.69 18.05
CA ALA A 552 -2.58 -7.45 17.55
C ALA A 552 -2.82 -8.05 16.14
N LEU A 553 -1.77 -8.31 15.36
CA LEU A 553 -1.89 -8.97 14.05
C LEU A 553 -2.43 -10.39 14.15
N ARG A 554 -2.28 -11.05 15.32
CA ARG A 554 -2.64 -12.46 15.54
C ARG A 554 -2.14 -13.39 14.42
N ALA A 555 -1.02 -13.03 13.79
CA ALA A 555 -0.44 -13.83 12.72
C ALA A 555 0.09 -15.16 13.28
N PRO A 556 -0.04 -16.28 12.54
CA PRO A 556 0.64 -17.52 12.87
C PRO A 556 2.12 -17.28 13.19
N TYR A 557 2.62 -17.90 14.28
CA TYR A 557 3.98 -17.66 14.78
C TYR A 557 5.06 -17.82 13.71
N TRP A 558 4.89 -18.78 12.78
CA TRP A 558 5.83 -19.01 11.68
C TRP A 558 5.95 -17.85 10.69
N ARG A 559 4.96 -16.95 10.62
CA ARG A 559 5.01 -15.74 9.78
C ARG A 559 5.88 -14.63 10.36
N ARG A 560 6.26 -14.71 11.64
CA ARG A 560 7.19 -13.80 12.32
C ARG A 560 6.88 -12.31 12.04
N VAL A 561 7.62 -11.65 11.15
CA VAL A 561 7.40 -10.25 10.74
C VAL A 561 7.11 -10.22 9.23
N PRO A 562 5.85 -10.40 8.81
CA PRO A 562 5.48 -10.49 7.39
C PRO A 562 5.49 -9.12 6.69
N HIS A 563 5.36 -9.14 5.36
CA HIS A 563 5.14 -7.95 4.52
C HIS A 563 4.10 -6.98 5.12
N ASP A 564 4.33 -5.69 4.91
CA ASP A 564 3.48 -4.57 5.37
C ASP A 564 3.35 -4.38 6.89
N THR A 565 4.14 -5.07 7.71
CA THR A 565 4.11 -4.84 9.17
C THR A 565 4.48 -3.40 9.55
N GLU A 566 5.31 -2.72 8.75
CA GLU A 566 5.69 -1.32 8.93
C GLU A 566 4.51 -0.34 8.83
N TYR A 567 3.45 -0.74 8.12
CA TYR A 567 2.25 0.06 7.93
C TYR A 567 1.61 0.50 9.26
N PHE A 568 1.59 -0.40 10.24
CA PHE A 568 1.01 -0.15 11.57
C PHE A 568 1.78 0.92 12.33
N PHE A 569 3.11 0.90 12.22
CA PHE A 569 3.95 1.88 12.90
C PHE A 569 3.85 3.25 12.21
N LEU A 570 3.79 3.30 10.88
CA LEU A 570 3.68 4.55 10.12
C LEU A 570 2.37 5.30 10.36
N THR A 571 1.27 4.56 10.43
CA THR A 571 -0.06 5.14 10.62
C THR A 571 -0.28 5.61 12.05
N GLY A 572 0.57 5.21 13.00
CA GLY A 572 0.35 5.46 14.42
C GLY A 572 -0.72 4.54 15.03
N ALA A 573 -1.04 3.41 14.37
CA ALA A 573 -2.06 2.46 14.80
C ALA A 573 -1.98 2.04 16.28
N PRO A 574 -0.78 1.79 16.86
CA PRO A 574 -0.66 1.46 18.29
C PRO A 574 -1.19 2.53 19.24
N PHE A 575 -1.35 3.77 18.75
CA PHE A 575 -1.79 4.92 19.53
C PHE A 575 -3.24 5.32 19.22
N MET A 576 -3.92 4.67 18.28
CA MET A 576 -5.27 5.02 17.83
C MET A 576 -6.36 4.19 18.52
N ASP A 577 -7.56 4.77 18.67
CA ASP A 577 -8.77 4.05 19.09
C ASP A 577 -9.05 2.84 18.16
N HIS A 578 -9.41 1.67 18.72
CA HIS A 578 -9.64 0.42 17.99
C HIS A 578 -10.65 0.50 16.82
N GLY A 579 -11.55 1.49 16.81
CA GLY A 579 -12.53 1.69 15.74
C GLY A 579 -12.01 2.44 14.50
N GLN A 580 -10.79 3.00 14.56
CA GLN A 580 -10.16 3.71 13.43
C GLN A 580 -9.46 2.77 12.45
N PHE A 581 -9.21 1.51 12.87
CA PHE A 581 -8.55 0.51 12.05
C PHE A 581 -9.51 -0.58 11.60
N VAL A 582 -9.41 -0.90 10.32
CA VAL A 582 -10.17 -1.96 9.69
C VAL A 582 -9.72 -3.32 10.22
N HIS A 583 -10.66 -4.17 10.62
CA HIS A 583 -10.38 -5.44 11.30
C HIS A 583 -9.75 -6.54 10.43
N ASP A 584 -9.72 -6.40 9.11
CA ASP A 584 -9.47 -7.54 8.22
C ASP A 584 -8.46 -7.19 7.10
N TYR A 585 -7.18 -7.39 7.41
CA TYR A 585 -5.99 -6.85 6.73
C TYR A 585 -5.58 -7.50 5.39
N THR A 586 -6.42 -8.33 4.77
CA THR A 586 -6.07 -9.01 3.50
C THR A 586 -5.92 -8.08 2.29
N CYS A 587 -6.26 -6.79 2.45
CA CYS A 587 -6.20 -5.81 1.35
C CYS A 587 -4.88 -5.05 1.25
N ILE A 588 -4.04 -5.14 2.27
CA ILE A 588 -2.74 -4.45 2.30
C ILE A 588 -1.64 -5.36 1.73
N ALA A 589 -1.72 -6.67 2.04
CA ALA A 589 -0.79 -7.72 1.60
C ALA A 589 -1.15 -8.37 0.26
#